data_AF-A0A7S1QBQ7-F1
#
_entry.id   AF-A0A7S1QBQ7-F1
#
_cell.length_a   1.000
_cell.length_b   1.000
_cell.length_c   1.000
_cell.angle_alpha   90.00
_cell.angle_beta   90.00
_cell.angle_gamma   90.00
#
_symmetry.space_group_name_H-M   'P 1'
#
loop_
_entity.id
_entity.type
_entity.pdbx_description
1 polymer ?
#
loop_
_entity_poly.entity_id
_entity_poly.type
_entity_poly.pdbx_seq_one_letter_code
_entity_poly.pdbx_strand_id
1 'polypeptide(L)'
;AGRLGPGHAYRLYSSAAFENYFMQFAPIPMLHTPMDPVLLLLAFLGVPRLDVFPWPTPPSTEAVTVAIRRLRALGAIKDDGKEGAASAASAVRCTQLGFRLAALPVAPRYAKVLLAAVTESLQMEAGGIVGHACALVAALSVGNIACWESVPGEEEVGAGGAGLQNELVRAQREAQKLMRAAQEKEAPRWSQLRDDMEGLLWLMGGYSWAIAGGEEAGESFCQENRVNPRQISEAH
;
A
#
# COMPACT_ATOMS: atom_id res chain seq x y z
N ALA A 1 6.01 31.69 -1.23
CA ALA A 1 6.88 32.85 -1.55
C ALA A 1 6.55 34.10 -0.72
N GLY A 2 5.31 34.35 -0.29
CA GLY A 2 4.95 35.60 0.39
C GLY A 2 4.40 35.46 1.82
N ARG A 3 5.00 34.64 2.69
CA ARG A 3 4.48 34.44 4.06
C ARG A 3 4.74 35.63 5.00
N LEU A 4 5.88 36.30 4.87
CA LEU A 4 6.31 37.40 5.76
C LEU A 4 6.57 38.73 5.03
N GLY A 5 6.59 38.72 3.70
CA GLY A 5 6.92 39.88 2.88
C GLY A 5 6.75 39.58 1.39
N PRO A 6 7.01 40.54 0.50
CA PRO A 6 6.91 40.31 -0.95
C PRO A 6 7.89 39.22 -1.39
N GLY A 7 7.43 38.31 -2.24
CA GLY A 7 8.27 37.25 -2.78
C GLY A 7 7.83 36.85 -4.18
N HIS A 8 8.77 36.30 -4.94
CA HIS A 8 8.55 35.86 -6.31
C HIS A 8 8.27 34.36 -6.37
N ALA A 9 7.38 33.94 -7.28
CA ALA A 9 7.11 32.55 -7.57
C ALA A 9 7.36 32.30 -9.06
N TYR A 10 8.40 31.52 -9.37
CA TYR A 10 8.71 31.11 -10.73
C TYR A 10 8.02 29.78 -11.01
N ARG A 11 7.13 29.76 -12.02
CA ARG A 11 6.44 28.54 -12.46
C ARG A 11 7.25 27.91 -13.59
N LEU A 12 7.66 26.65 -13.41
CA LEU A 12 8.46 25.90 -14.40
C LEU A 12 7.58 25.25 -15.50
N TYR A 13 6.46 25.87 -15.82
CA TYR A 13 5.51 25.41 -16.83
C TYR A 13 4.90 26.62 -17.56
N SER A 14 4.46 26.43 -18.80
CA SER A 14 3.87 27.51 -19.60
C SER A 14 2.47 27.90 -19.10
N SER A 15 2.03 29.11 -19.44
CA SER A 15 0.65 29.56 -19.15
C SER A 15 -0.39 28.67 -19.83
N ALA A 16 -0.15 28.31 -21.10
CA ALA A 16 -1.01 27.38 -21.83
C ALA A 16 -1.08 26.00 -21.15
N ALA A 17 0.02 25.52 -20.54
CA ALA A 17 0.00 24.25 -19.83
C ALA A 17 -0.82 24.34 -18.53
N PHE A 18 -0.71 25.46 -17.81
CA PHE A 18 -1.49 25.71 -16.60
C PHE A 18 -3.00 25.79 -16.87
N GLU A 19 -3.40 26.45 -17.96
CA GLU A 19 -4.81 26.62 -18.30
C GLU A 19 -5.46 25.34 -18.87
N ASN A 20 -4.72 24.55 -19.64
CA ASN A 20 -5.29 23.41 -20.36
C ASN A 20 -5.14 22.07 -19.64
N TYR A 21 -4.06 21.84 -18.88
CA TYR A 21 -3.77 20.52 -18.31
C TYR A 21 -4.00 20.41 -16.80
N PHE A 22 -3.96 21.53 -16.07
CA PHE A 22 -4.01 21.47 -14.61
C PHE A 22 -5.46 21.57 -14.17
N MET A 23 -5.89 20.64 -13.31
CA MET A 23 -7.21 20.73 -12.70
C MET A 23 -7.26 21.93 -11.74
N GLN A 24 -8.37 22.67 -11.79
CA GLN A 24 -8.58 23.81 -10.89
C GLN A 24 -8.59 23.39 -9.41
N PHE A 25 -9.09 22.19 -9.13
CA PHE A 25 -9.14 21.61 -7.80
C PHE A 25 -8.45 20.25 -7.79
N ALA A 26 -7.76 19.94 -6.69
CA ALA A 26 -7.18 18.63 -6.51
C ALA A 26 -8.29 17.56 -6.42
N PRO A 27 -8.11 16.38 -7.03
CA PRO A 27 -9.06 15.29 -6.88
C PRO A 27 -9.14 14.85 -5.42
N ILE A 28 -10.33 14.43 -4.99
CA ILE A 28 -10.57 13.98 -3.62
C ILE A 28 -9.89 12.61 -3.43
N PRO A 29 -9.06 12.40 -2.39
CA PRO A 29 -8.35 11.14 -2.18
C PRO A 29 -9.26 9.90 -2.11
N MET A 30 -10.46 10.05 -1.56
CA MET A 30 -11.47 8.99 -1.44
C MET A 30 -11.85 8.36 -2.78
N LEU A 31 -11.72 9.08 -3.90
CA LEU A 31 -12.03 8.56 -5.23
C LEU A 31 -10.93 7.66 -5.80
N HIS A 32 -9.71 7.74 -5.25
CA HIS A 32 -8.53 7.02 -5.74
C HIS A 32 -8.00 5.98 -4.75
N THR A 33 -8.51 5.95 -3.52
CA THR A 33 -8.13 4.98 -2.49
C THR A 33 -9.22 3.92 -2.31
N PRO A 34 -8.86 2.71 -1.81
CA PRO A 34 -9.84 1.67 -1.53
C PRO A 34 -10.85 2.14 -0.46
N MET A 35 -12.14 2.00 -0.77
CA MET A 35 -13.25 2.43 0.10
C MET A 35 -13.48 1.51 1.31
N ASP A 36 -12.77 0.38 1.39
CA ASP A 36 -12.93 -0.63 2.45
C ASP A 36 -12.86 -0.06 3.88
N PRO A 37 -11.86 0.79 4.25
CA PRO A 37 -11.78 1.32 5.61
C PRO A 37 -12.91 2.32 5.92
N VAL A 38 -13.29 3.15 4.94
CA VAL A 38 -14.35 4.16 5.10
C VAL A 38 -15.70 3.49 5.30
N LEU A 39 -16.02 2.47 4.49
CA LEU A 39 -17.28 1.74 4.62
C LEU A 39 -17.36 0.97 5.94
N LEU A 40 -16.25 0.36 6.38
CA LEU A 40 -16.21 -0.30 7.68
C LEU A 40 -16.41 0.68 8.84
N LEU A 41 -15.82 1.88 8.74
CA LEU A 41 -16.00 2.94 9.74
C LEU A 41 -17.47 3.41 9.79
N LEU A 42 -18.10 3.65 8.64
CA LEU A 42 -19.52 4.01 8.57
C LEU A 42 -20.42 2.91 9.15
N ALA A 43 -20.10 1.64 8.87
CA ALA A 43 -20.77 0.48 9.43
C ALA A 43 -20.63 0.42 10.96
N PHE A 44 -19.43 0.70 11.47
CA PHE A 44 -19.11 0.74 12.90
C PHE A 44 -19.88 1.86 13.62
N LEU A 45 -20.01 3.03 12.98
CA LEU A 45 -20.81 4.16 13.48
C LEU A 45 -22.34 3.91 13.42
N GLY A 46 -22.77 2.80 12.83
CA GLY A 46 -24.17 2.43 12.75
C GLY A 46 -24.96 3.15 11.65
N VAL A 47 -24.28 3.70 10.64
CA VAL A 47 -24.93 4.27 9.45
C VAL A 47 -25.51 3.12 8.61
N PRO A 48 -26.85 2.97 8.54
CA PRO A 48 -27.44 1.74 8.00
C PRO A 48 -27.54 1.74 6.48
N ARG A 49 -27.53 2.90 5.81
CA ARG A 49 -27.69 3.04 4.35
C ARG A 49 -26.69 4.05 3.80
N LEU A 50 -25.90 3.63 2.81
CA LEU A 50 -24.94 4.51 2.15
C LEU A 50 -25.60 5.47 1.16
N ASP A 51 -26.77 5.12 0.62
CA ASP A 51 -27.51 5.93 -0.36
C ASP A 51 -28.06 7.23 0.25
N VAL A 52 -28.33 7.22 1.56
CA VAL A 52 -28.89 8.37 2.30
C VAL A 52 -27.78 9.13 3.03
N PHE A 53 -26.55 8.63 2.98
CA PHE A 53 -25.43 9.30 3.64
C PHE A 53 -25.09 10.61 2.90
N PRO A 54 -24.95 11.74 3.62
CA PRO A 54 -24.70 13.04 3.01
C PRO A 54 -23.22 13.19 2.61
N TRP A 55 -22.86 12.63 1.46
CA TRP A 55 -21.51 12.76 0.91
C TRP A 55 -21.23 14.19 0.41
N PRO A 56 -20.05 14.79 0.73
CA PRO A 56 -19.63 16.04 0.08
C PRO A 56 -19.45 15.86 -1.44
N THR A 57 -18.92 14.70 -1.84
CA THR A 57 -18.91 14.22 -3.21
C THR A 57 -19.11 12.71 -3.14
N PRO A 58 -20.19 12.18 -3.75
CA PRO A 58 -20.49 10.76 -3.63
C PRO A 58 -19.43 9.91 -4.33
N PRO A 59 -19.02 8.77 -3.74
CA PRO A 59 -18.10 7.84 -4.38
C PRO A 59 -18.77 7.13 -5.57
N SER A 60 -17.97 6.52 -6.44
CA SER A 60 -18.50 5.70 -7.52
C SER A 60 -19.22 4.46 -6.98
N THR A 61 -20.34 4.10 -7.61
CA THR A 61 -21.14 2.91 -7.24
C THR A 61 -20.33 1.62 -7.36
N GLU A 62 -19.45 1.54 -8.36
CA GLU A 62 -18.51 0.43 -8.55
C GLU A 62 -17.53 0.28 -7.38
N ALA A 63 -16.92 1.38 -6.90
CA ALA A 63 -16.00 1.33 -5.76
C ALA A 63 -16.71 0.87 -4.48
N VAL A 64 -17.93 1.36 -4.25
CA VAL A 64 -18.76 0.97 -3.09
C VAL A 64 -19.11 -0.52 -3.15
N THR A 65 -19.61 -1.01 -4.29
CA THR A 65 -19.98 -2.42 -4.44
C THR A 65 -18.79 -3.37 -4.30
N VAL A 66 -17.63 -3.02 -4.85
CA VAL A 66 -16.40 -3.80 -4.70
C VAL A 66 -15.95 -3.84 -3.23
N ALA A 67 -16.01 -2.72 -2.52
CA ALA A 67 -15.63 -2.65 -1.11
C ALA A 67 -16.60 -3.44 -0.22
N ILE A 68 -17.91 -3.37 -0.45
CA ILE A 68 -18.90 -4.20 0.26
C ILE A 68 -18.61 -5.69 0.06
N ARG A 69 -18.31 -6.11 -1.19
CA ARG A 69 -17.96 -7.50 -1.50
C ARG A 69 -16.71 -7.96 -0.73
N ARG A 70 -15.67 -7.12 -0.67
CA ARG A 70 -14.44 -7.43 0.09
C ARG A 70 -14.70 -7.51 1.59
N LEU A 71 -15.45 -6.58 2.15
CA LEU A 71 -15.78 -6.57 3.58
C LEU A 71 -16.68 -7.75 3.99
N ARG A 72 -17.58 -8.22 3.11
CA ARG A 72 -18.30 -9.50 3.29
C ARG A 72 -17.36 -10.69 3.26
N ALA A 73 -16.44 -10.74 2.29
CA ALA A 73 -15.45 -11.81 2.22
C ALA A 73 -14.56 -11.88 3.48
N LEU A 74 -14.29 -10.75 4.14
CA LEU A 74 -13.60 -10.68 5.42
C LEU A 74 -14.47 -11.06 6.64
N GLY A 75 -15.79 -11.19 6.45
CA GLY A 75 -16.77 -11.41 7.52
C GLY A 75 -17.03 -10.19 8.39
N ALA A 76 -16.67 -8.99 7.92
CA ALA A 76 -16.79 -7.73 8.68
C ALA A 76 -18.22 -7.16 8.64
N ILE A 77 -18.96 -7.42 7.56
CA ILE A 77 -20.35 -6.99 7.35
C ILE A 77 -21.25 -8.23 7.28
N LYS A 78 -22.48 -8.12 7.78
CA LYS A 78 -23.48 -9.18 7.67
C LYS A 78 -23.98 -9.34 6.24
N ASP A 79 -24.11 -10.58 5.81
CA ASP A 79 -24.91 -10.95 4.64
C ASP A 79 -26.38 -10.94 5.03
N ASP A 80 -26.98 -9.75 5.06
CA ASP A 80 -28.44 -9.62 5.16
C ASP A 80 -29.03 -10.01 3.78
N GLY A 81 -29.04 -11.31 3.47
CA GLY A 81 -29.39 -11.94 2.18
C GLY A 81 -30.84 -11.81 1.74
N LYS A 82 -31.46 -10.63 1.84
CA LYS A 82 -32.74 -10.37 1.18
C LYS A 82 -32.49 -9.94 -0.26
N GLU A 83 -32.28 -10.93 -1.12
CA GLU A 83 -32.02 -10.83 -2.57
C GLU A 83 -33.17 -10.22 -3.41
N GLY A 84 -34.13 -9.51 -2.82
CA GLY A 84 -35.34 -9.04 -3.50
C GLY A 84 -35.66 -7.55 -3.39
N ALA A 85 -34.87 -6.76 -2.65
CA ALA A 85 -35.10 -5.32 -2.53
C ALA A 85 -33.86 -4.56 -3.00
N ALA A 86 -33.96 -3.80 -4.08
CA ALA A 86 -32.88 -2.95 -4.60
C ALA A 86 -32.27 -2.00 -3.54
N SER A 87 -32.99 -1.74 -2.45
CA SER A 87 -32.56 -0.98 -1.26
C SER A 87 -31.67 -1.75 -0.28
N ALA A 88 -31.55 -3.09 -0.37
CA ALA A 88 -30.76 -3.91 0.54
C ALA A 88 -29.27 -3.99 0.14
N ALA A 89 -28.94 -3.68 -1.12
CA ALA A 89 -27.55 -3.65 -1.60
C ALA A 89 -26.70 -2.55 -0.92
N SER A 90 -27.35 -1.49 -0.40
CA SER A 90 -26.73 -0.38 0.32
C SER A 90 -26.79 -0.52 1.84
N ALA A 91 -27.47 -1.56 2.34
CA ALA A 91 -27.58 -1.80 3.76
C ALA A 91 -26.29 -2.43 4.28
N VAL A 92 -25.57 -1.71 5.14
CA VAL A 92 -24.30 -2.17 5.71
C VAL A 92 -24.46 -2.28 7.22
N ARG A 93 -24.39 -3.51 7.74
CA ARG A 93 -24.42 -3.78 9.18
C ARG A 93 -23.17 -4.52 9.62
N CYS A 94 -22.47 -3.96 10.61
CA CYS A 94 -21.25 -4.52 11.15
C CYS A 94 -21.50 -5.85 11.92
N THR A 95 -20.58 -6.82 11.78
CA THR A 95 -20.55 -8.04 12.61
C THR A 95 -19.72 -7.81 13.88
N GLN A 96 -19.77 -8.72 14.86
CA GLN A 96 -18.89 -8.66 16.03
C GLN A 96 -17.41 -8.69 15.65
N LEU A 97 -17.07 -9.41 14.57
CA LEU A 97 -15.74 -9.42 13.99
C LEU A 97 -15.43 -8.05 13.36
N GLY A 98 -16.36 -7.47 12.60
CA GLY A 98 -16.21 -6.14 12.02
C GLY A 98 -15.96 -5.06 13.06
N PHE A 99 -16.62 -5.14 14.23
CA PHE A 99 -16.36 -4.25 15.37
C PHE A 99 -14.91 -4.34 15.85
N ARG A 100 -14.35 -5.55 15.93
CA ARG A 100 -12.95 -5.76 16.31
C ARG A 100 -11.98 -5.28 15.22
N LEU A 101 -12.32 -5.47 13.94
CA LEU A 101 -11.50 -4.96 12.84
C LEU A 101 -11.47 -3.43 12.80
N ALA A 102 -12.62 -2.79 13.01
CA ALA A 102 -12.75 -1.33 12.99
C ALA A 102 -12.01 -0.65 14.15
N ALA A 103 -11.77 -1.37 15.24
CA ALA A 103 -11.03 -0.86 16.39
C ALA A 103 -9.52 -0.74 16.13
N LEU A 104 -8.98 -1.39 15.10
CA LEU A 104 -7.55 -1.36 14.78
C LEU A 104 -7.25 -0.24 13.77
N PRO A 105 -6.17 0.56 13.97
CA PRO A 105 -5.81 1.68 13.10
C PRO A 105 -5.07 1.23 11.83
N VAL A 106 -5.54 0.16 11.19
CA VAL A 106 -4.96 -0.40 9.96
C VAL A 106 -6.07 -0.77 8.97
N ALA A 107 -5.71 -1.03 7.71
CA ALA A 107 -6.68 -1.48 6.72
C ALA A 107 -7.40 -2.77 7.18
N PRO A 108 -8.70 -2.97 6.86
CA PRO A 108 -9.48 -4.10 7.33
C PRO A 108 -8.86 -5.48 7.04
N ARG A 109 -8.11 -5.59 5.94
CA ARG A 109 -7.37 -6.81 5.57
C ARG A 109 -6.25 -7.11 6.57
N TYR A 110 -5.46 -6.10 6.92
CA TYR A 110 -4.37 -6.25 7.87
C TYR A 110 -4.88 -6.45 9.30
N ALA A 111 -5.97 -5.75 9.66
CA ALA A 111 -6.66 -5.98 10.92
C ALA A 111 -7.08 -7.46 11.08
N LYS A 112 -7.55 -8.08 9.99
CA LYS A 112 -7.93 -9.51 10.00
C LYS A 112 -6.73 -10.43 10.20
N VAL A 113 -5.58 -10.11 9.61
CA VAL A 113 -4.31 -10.85 9.82
C VAL A 113 -3.88 -10.76 11.28
N LEU A 114 -3.91 -9.57 11.89
CA LEU A 114 -3.55 -9.38 13.30
C LEU A 114 -4.49 -10.16 14.23
N LEU A 115 -5.80 -10.09 14.01
CA LEU A 115 -6.76 -10.85 14.81
C LEU A 115 -6.57 -12.36 14.66
N ALA A 116 -6.26 -12.84 13.45
CA ALA A 116 -5.97 -14.25 13.21
C ALA A 116 -4.69 -14.69 13.92
N ALA A 117 -3.63 -13.88 13.88
CA ALA A 117 -2.38 -14.17 14.59
C ALA A 117 -2.60 -14.27 16.11
N VAL A 118 -3.43 -13.40 16.68
CA VAL A 118 -3.79 -13.46 18.10
C VAL A 118 -4.59 -14.73 18.42
N THR A 119 -5.56 -15.12 17.59
CA THR A 119 -6.33 -16.36 17.83
C THR A 119 -5.45 -17.60 17.77
N GLU A 120 -4.54 -17.68 16.80
CA GLU A 120 -3.60 -18.80 16.65
C GLU A 120 -2.59 -18.84 17.80
N SER A 121 -2.09 -17.68 18.27
CA SER A 121 -1.17 -17.62 19.41
C SER A 121 -1.78 -18.17 20.70
N LEU A 122 -3.09 -18.01 20.88
CA LEU A 122 -3.83 -18.54 22.02
C LEU A 122 -4.06 -20.05 21.91
N GLN A 123 -4.13 -20.59 20.70
CA GLN A 123 -4.38 -22.01 20.45
C GLN A 123 -3.11 -22.86 20.48
N MET A 124 -2.00 -22.34 19.94
CA MET A 124 -0.75 -23.09 19.77
C MET A 124 0.29 -22.82 20.87
N GLU A 125 0.01 -21.97 21.87
CA GLU A 125 0.99 -21.46 22.86
C GLU A 125 2.28 -20.87 22.25
N ALA A 126 2.27 -20.57 20.94
CA ALA A 126 3.38 -19.98 20.22
C ALA A 126 3.36 -18.45 20.37
N GLY A 127 3.94 -17.95 21.46
CA GLY A 127 3.90 -16.53 21.83
C GLY A 127 4.57 -15.56 20.82
N GLY A 128 5.38 -16.06 19.89
CA GLY A 128 6.15 -15.23 18.97
C GLY A 128 5.40 -14.73 17.72
N ILE A 129 4.29 -15.36 17.32
CA ILE A 129 3.69 -15.10 16.00
C ILE A 129 3.06 -13.70 15.89
N VAL A 130 2.55 -13.18 17.00
CA VAL A 130 1.92 -11.85 17.06
C VAL A 130 2.94 -10.76 16.77
N GLY A 131 4.16 -10.87 17.32
CA GLY A 131 5.24 -9.90 17.06
C GLY A 131 5.63 -9.83 15.59
N HIS A 132 5.77 -10.99 14.94
CA HIS A 132 6.06 -11.07 13.50
C HIS A 132 4.91 -10.52 12.67
N ALA A 133 3.66 -10.84 13.02
CA ALA A 133 2.49 -10.31 12.33
C ALA A 133 2.40 -8.78 12.44
N CYS A 134 2.70 -8.20 13.61
CA CYS A 134 2.76 -6.76 13.81
C CYS A 134 3.86 -6.11 12.96
N ALA A 135 5.09 -6.65 12.99
CA ALA A 135 6.20 -6.12 12.19
C ALA A 135 5.90 -6.18 10.69
N LEU A 136 5.33 -7.28 10.22
CA LEU A 136 4.94 -7.46 8.82
C LEU A 136 3.83 -6.50 8.40
N VAL A 137 2.78 -6.37 9.22
CA VAL A 137 1.66 -5.45 8.93
C VAL A 137 2.14 -4.00 8.95
N ALA A 138 3.03 -3.62 9.87
CA ALA A 138 3.61 -2.28 9.91
C ALA A 138 4.42 -2.01 8.63
N ALA A 139 5.28 -2.96 8.24
CA ALA A 139 6.09 -2.85 7.03
C ALA A 139 5.24 -2.68 5.75
N LEU A 140 4.17 -3.48 5.62
CA LEU A 140 3.24 -3.42 4.48
C LEU A 140 2.32 -2.19 4.50
N SER A 141 2.13 -1.57 5.67
CA SER A 141 1.28 -0.38 5.80
C SER A 141 2.01 0.89 5.41
N VAL A 142 3.29 1.03 5.80
CA VAL A 142 4.14 2.15 5.36
C VAL A 142 4.48 2.02 3.87
N GLY A 143 4.82 0.80 3.44
CA GLY A 143 5.16 0.50 2.05
C GLY A 143 6.48 1.13 1.58
N ASN A 144 6.96 0.66 0.43
CA ASN A 144 8.18 1.15 -0.24
C ASN A 144 9.43 1.24 0.66
N ILE A 145 9.54 0.37 1.67
CA ILE A 145 10.66 0.36 2.62
C ILE A 145 11.98 0.09 1.90
N ALA A 146 11.95 -0.76 0.90
CA ALA A 146 13.13 -1.10 0.13
C ALA A 146 13.33 -0.12 -1.03
N CYS A 147 14.50 0.52 -1.08
CA CYS A 147 14.90 1.41 -2.16
C CYS A 147 15.52 0.67 -3.35
N TRP A 148 15.49 -0.67 -3.34
CA TRP A 148 15.94 -1.46 -4.47
C TRP A 148 14.84 -1.47 -5.54
N GLU A 149 15.21 -1.10 -6.76
CA GLU A 149 14.33 -1.25 -7.90
C GLU A 149 14.92 -2.35 -8.79
N SER A 150 14.21 -3.47 -8.89
CA SER A 150 14.51 -4.47 -9.92
C SER A 150 14.29 -3.82 -11.28
N VAL A 151 15.27 -3.89 -12.19
CA VAL A 151 15.07 -3.41 -13.56
C VAL A 151 13.86 -4.15 -14.15
N PRO A 152 12.80 -3.44 -14.57
CA PRO A 152 11.56 -4.06 -15.02
C PRO A 152 11.82 -5.11 -16.10
N GLY A 153 11.10 -6.22 -16.00
CA GLY A 153 11.15 -7.34 -16.95
C GLY A 153 10.86 -6.90 -18.38
N GLU A 154 11.29 -7.70 -19.35
CA GLU A 154 11.05 -7.42 -20.78
C GLU A 154 9.53 -7.25 -21.04
N GLU A 155 9.08 -6.05 -21.42
CA GLU A 155 7.80 -5.90 -22.11
C GLU A 155 8.02 -6.23 -23.59
N GLU A 156 7.29 -7.23 -24.12
CA GLU A 156 7.31 -7.54 -25.55
C GLU A 156 6.70 -6.38 -26.33
N VAL A 157 7.52 -5.40 -26.70
CA VAL A 157 7.13 -4.39 -27.68
C VAL A 157 7.03 -5.08 -29.04
N GLY A 158 5.81 -5.12 -29.59
CA GLY A 158 5.47 -5.79 -30.84
C GLY A 158 6.42 -5.43 -31.99
N ALA A 159 6.87 -6.47 -32.70
CA ALA A 159 7.80 -6.38 -33.81
C ALA A 159 7.20 -5.62 -35.00
N GLY A 160 7.53 -4.34 -35.14
CA GLY A 160 7.07 -3.51 -36.26
C GLY A 160 8.00 -2.33 -36.55
N GLY A 161 9.20 -2.59 -37.11
CA GLY A 161 10.10 -1.54 -37.57
C GLY A 161 11.39 -2.07 -38.22
N ALA A 162 11.77 -1.53 -39.38
CA ALA A 162 12.87 -2.02 -40.20
C ALA A 162 14.28 -1.64 -39.68
N GLY A 163 15.24 -2.55 -39.85
CA GLY A 163 16.70 -2.31 -39.90
C GLY A 163 17.34 -1.69 -38.65
N LEU A 164 17.39 -0.34 -38.59
CA LEU A 164 18.12 0.44 -37.58
C LEU A 164 17.44 0.45 -36.20
N GLN A 165 16.11 0.44 -36.17
CA GLN A 165 15.35 0.30 -34.92
C GLN A 165 15.62 -1.06 -34.26
N ASN A 166 15.90 -2.11 -35.04
CA ASN A 166 16.20 -3.43 -34.50
C ASN A 166 17.59 -3.50 -33.87
N GLU A 167 18.58 -2.78 -34.37
CA GLU A 167 19.93 -2.73 -33.79
C GLU A 167 19.96 -1.93 -32.48
N LEU A 168 19.32 -0.76 -32.46
CA LEU A 168 19.19 0.03 -31.23
C LEU A 168 18.45 -0.75 -30.14
N VAL A 169 17.36 -1.43 -30.50
CA VAL A 169 16.59 -2.27 -29.56
C VAL A 169 17.44 -3.46 -29.06
N ARG A 170 18.27 -4.08 -29.92
CA ARG A 170 19.20 -5.14 -29.50
C ARG A 170 20.27 -4.61 -28.54
N ALA A 171 20.89 -3.47 -28.85
CA ALA A 171 21.88 -2.84 -27.98
C ALA A 171 21.26 -2.42 -26.63
N GLN A 172 20.04 -1.89 -26.63
CA GLN A 172 19.29 -1.58 -25.41
C GLN A 172 19.01 -2.86 -24.58
N ARG A 173 18.62 -3.97 -25.22
CA ARG A 173 18.42 -5.26 -24.54
C ARG A 173 19.71 -5.82 -23.97
N GLU A 174 20.81 -5.75 -24.70
CA GLU A 174 22.13 -6.18 -24.22
C GLU A 174 22.59 -5.32 -23.04
N ALA A 175 22.45 -3.99 -23.15
CA ALA A 175 22.72 -3.08 -22.04
C ALA A 175 21.85 -3.38 -20.81
N GLN A 176 20.55 -3.62 -21.00
CA GLN A 176 19.63 -4.01 -19.91
C GLN A 176 20.03 -5.34 -19.27
N LYS A 177 20.42 -6.34 -20.07
CA LYS A 177 20.89 -7.65 -19.56
C LYS A 177 22.18 -7.51 -18.76
N LEU A 178 23.13 -6.70 -19.23
CA LEU A 178 24.37 -6.41 -18.50
C LEU A 178 24.09 -5.65 -17.20
N MET A 179 23.20 -4.66 -17.22
CA MET A 179 22.78 -3.92 -16.02
C MET A 179 22.11 -4.84 -15.00
N ARG A 180 21.24 -5.77 -15.43
CA ARG A 180 20.64 -6.78 -14.55
C ARG A 180 21.70 -7.71 -13.95
N ALA A 181 22.61 -8.24 -14.77
CA ALA A 181 23.67 -9.13 -14.28
C ALA A 181 24.63 -8.43 -13.30
N ALA A 182 24.86 -7.12 -13.46
CA ALA A 182 25.60 -6.31 -12.50
C ALA A 182 24.80 -6.12 -11.19
N GLN A 183 23.50 -5.82 -11.30
CA GLN A 183 22.62 -5.66 -10.14
C GLN A 183 22.43 -6.95 -9.35
N GLU A 184 22.30 -8.11 -10.00
CA GLU A 184 22.18 -9.42 -9.33
C GLU A 184 23.39 -9.73 -8.47
N LYS A 185 24.59 -9.32 -8.89
CA LYS A 185 25.83 -9.47 -8.10
C LYS A 185 25.85 -8.57 -6.86
N GLU A 186 25.19 -7.43 -6.92
CA GLU A 186 25.09 -6.45 -5.84
C GLU A 186 23.76 -6.55 -5.06
N ALA A 187 22.98 -7.60 -5.30
CA ALA A 187 21.68 -7.76 -4.67
C ALA A 187 21.85 -7.95 -3.15
N PRO A 188 21.10 -7.20 -2.33
CA PRO A 188 21.22 -7.32 -0.89
C PRO A 188 20.73 -8.69 -0.42
N ARG A 189 21.30 -9.20 0.69
CA ARG A 189 21.00 -10.56 1.19
C ARG A 189 19.51 -10.81 1.37
N TRP A 190 18.77 -9.78 1.78
CA TRP A 190 17.35 -9.90 2.09
C TRP A 190 16.47 -10.11 0.83
N SER A 191 16.92 -9.69 -0.35
CA SER A 191 16.18 -9.89 -1.61
C SER A 191 16.33 -11.30 -2.17
N GLN A 192 17.24 -12.11 -1.61
CA GLN A 192 17.48 -13.50 -2.01
C GLN A 192 16.69 -14.49 -1.16
N LEU A 193 15.89 -14.01 -0.19
CA LEU A 193 15.03 -14.88 0.59
C LEU A 193 13.89 -15.44 -0.27
N ARG A 194 13.23 -16.48 0.28
CA ARG A 194 12.22 -17.24 -0.44
C ARG A 194 11.03 -16.39 -0.86
N ASP A 195 10.54 -15.56 0.05
CA ASP A 195 9.35 -14.73 -0.13
C ASP A 195 9.65 -13.28 0.30
N ASP A 196 9.03 -12.30 -0.38
CA ASP A 196 9.15 -10.87 -0.03
C ASP A 196 8.79 -10.58 1.43
N MET A 197 7.82 -11.33 1.96
CA MET A 197 7.36 -11.22 3.34
C MET A 197 8.46 -11.63 4.34
N GLU A 198 9.27 -12.63 3.98
CA GLU A 198 10.42 -13.06 4.79
C GLU A 198 11.53 -12.02 4.73
N GLY A 199 11.77 -11.42 3.56
CA GLY A 199 12.69 -10.29 3.39
C GLY A 199 12.28 -9.09 4.24
N LEU A 200 11.00 -8.72 4.26
CA LEU A 200 10.48 -7.64 5.10
C LEU A 200 10.63 -7.93 6.60
N LEU A 201 10.32 -9.16 7.03
CA LEU A 201 10.51 -9.58 8.42
C LEU A 201 11.99 -9.54 8.83
N TRP A 202 12.88 -10.00 7.95
CA TRP A 202 14.32 -9.94 8.17
C TRP A 202 14.81 -8.50 8.32
N LEU A 203 14.34 -7.59 7.45
CA LEU A 203 14.66 -6.17 7.50
C LEU A 203 14.20 -5.52 8.80
N MET A 204 12.93 -5.73 9.19
CA MET A 204 12.38 -5.16 10.42
C MET A 204 13.09 -5.69 11.68
N GLY A 205 13.37 -6.99 11.72
CA GLY A 205 14.10 -7.60 12.84
C GLY A 205 15.56 -7.12 12.92
N GLY A 206 16.25 -7.04 11.77
CA GLY A 206 17.62 -6.54 11.69
C GLY A 206 17.72 -5.06 12.09
N TYR A 207 16.78 -4.24 11.63
CA TYR A 207 16.71 -2.83 12.01
C TYR A 207 16.41 -2.64 13.51
N SER A 208 15.46 -3.40 14.07
CA SER A 208 15.15 -3.35 15.51
C SER A 208 16.36 -3.76 16.37
N TRP A 209 17.16 -4.71 15.89
CA TRP A 209 18.43 -5.05 16.55
C TRP A 209 19.49 -3.95 16.39
N ALA A 210 19.63 -3.37 15.19
CA ALA A 210 20.60 -2.31 14.93
C ALA A 210 20.31 -1.04 15.75
N ILE A 211 19.05 -0.61 15.82
CA ILE A 211 18.64 0.58 16.56
C ILE A 211 18.80 0.41 18.07
N ALA A 212 18.73 -0.81 18.60
CA ALA A 212 19.06 -1.10 19.98
C ALA A 212 20.54 -0.80 20.31
N GLY A 213 21.41 -0.78 19.30
CA GLY A 213 22.82 -0.35 19.39
C GLY A 213 23.04 1.16 19.20
N GLY A 214 22.00 1.93 18.86
CA GLY A 214 22.04 3.39 18.64
C GLY A 214 21.52 3.82 17.26
N GLU A 215 21.22 5.11 17.11
CA GLU A 215 20.69 5.67 15.86
C GLU A 215 21.68 5.56 14.68
N GLU A 216 22.97 5.78 14.92
CA GLU A 216 24.03 5.65 13.91
C GLU A 216 24.13 4.22 13.36
N ALA A 217 23.95 3.21 14.23
CA ALA A 217 23.95 1.81 13.82
C ALA A 217 22.72 1.47 12.96
N GLY A 218 21.56 2.06 13.28
CA GLY A 218 20.35 1.94 12.45
C GLY A 218 20.53 2.57 11.07
N GLU A 219 21.17 3.74 10.98
CA GLU A 219 21.48 4.37 9.69
C GLU A 219 22.49 3.55 8.87
N SER A 220 23.55 3.03 9.49
CA SER A 220 24.52 2.13 8.83
C SER A 220 23.82 0.90 8.24
N PHE A 221 22.94 0.27 9.02
CA PHE A 221 22.16 -0.87 8.56
C PHE A 221 21.29 -0.53 7.33
N CYS A 222 20.65 0.64 7.31
CA CYS A 222 19.85 1.08 6.18
C CYS A 222 20.68 1.32 4.92
N GLN A 223 21.88 1.89 5.07
CA GLN A 223 22.81 2.13 3.95
C GLN A 223 23.33 0.81 3.37
N GLU A 224 23.75 -0.12 4.22
CA GLU A 224 24.25 -1.45 3.81
C GLU A 224 23.19 -2.25 3.07
N ASN A 225 21.93 -2.20 3.53
CA ASN A 225 20.83 -2.99 2.98
C ASN A 225 20.01 -2.26 1.91
N ARG A 226 20.39 -1.02 1.53
CA ARG A 226 19.68 -0.19 0.53
C ARG A 226 18.20 0.03 0.88
N VAL A 227 17.94 0.43 2.12
CA VAL A 227 16.59 0.65 2.70
C VAL A 227 16.39 2.13 3.00
N ASN A 228 15.14 2.62 2.91
CA ASN A 228 14.83 3.98 3.28
C ASN A 228 14.79 4.15 4.81
N PRO A 229 15.69 4.95 5.42
CA PRO A 229 15.76 5.09 6.88
C PRO A 229 14.49 5.70 7.48
N ARG A 230 13.78 6.57 6.74
CA ARG A 230 12.56 7.22 7.25
C ARG A 230 11.36 6.29 7.28
N GLN A 231 11.24 5.41 6.28
CA GLN A 231 10.09 4.51 6.18
C GLN A 231 10.25 3.32 7.12
N ILE A 232 11.48 2.81 7.28
CA ILE A 232 11.71 1.72 8.23
C ILE A 232 11.58 2.21 9.68
N SER A 233 11.95 3.46 9.98
CA SER A 233 11.72 4.04 11.31
C SER A 233 10.25 4.36 11.58
N GLU A 234 9.46 4.72 10.56
CA GLU A 234 8.00 4.86 10.69
C GLU A 234 7.31 3.50 10.91
N ALA A 235 7.85 2.43 10.32
CA ALA A 235 7.32 1.08 10.47
C ALA A 235 7.70 0.41 11.81
N HIS A 236 8.76 0.87 12.48
CA HIS A 236 9.27 0.31 13.73
C HIS A 236 8.62 0.97 14.96
#